data_AF-A0A937XVJ2-F1
#
_entry.id   AF-A0A937XVJ2-F1
#
_cell.length_a   1.000
_cell.length_b   1.000
_cell.length_c   1.000
_cell.angle_alpha   90.00
_cell.angle_beta   90.00
_cell.angle_gamma   90.00
#
_symmetry.space_group_name_H-M   'P 1'
#
loop_
_entity.id
_entity.type
_entity.pdbx_description
1 polymer ?
#
loop_
_entity_poly.entity_id
_entity_poly.type
_entity_poly.pdbx_seq_one_letter_code
_entity_poly.pdbx_strand_id
1 'polypeptide(L)'
;KVGCAQAFALIPGTSRSGATIIGGMLFGLSRRAATEFSFFLAVPTLVAAGGYDLYKNRALLSADDLGMFAVGLVAAFASASLCVRWLLRYIASHDFTLFAWYRIVFGLLVLLTAWTGVVSWTAG
;
A
#
# COMPACT_ATOMS: atom_id res chain seq x y z
N LYS A 1 -1.24 15.13 13.08
CA LYS A 1 0.18 15.05 12.61
C LYS A 1 0.37 13.86 11.65
N VAL A 2 0.15 12.61 12.07
CA VAL A 2 0.27 11.44 11.16
C VAL A 2 -0.71 11.49 9.97
N GLY A 3 -1.93 12.02 10.16
CA GLY A 3 -2.85 12.26 9.04
C GLY A 3 -2.32 13.24 7.99
N CYS A 4 -1.56 14.26 8.38
CA CYS A 4 -0.87 15.16 7.44
C CYS A 4 0.21 14.41 6.66
N ALA A 5 0.95 13.52 7.33
CA ALA A 5 1.91 12.65 6.66
C ALA A 5 1.21 11.68 5.68
N GLN A 6 0.00 11.19 6.01
CA GLN A 6 -0.79 10.37 5.11
C GLN A 6 -1.22 11.11 3.84
N ALA A 7 -1.35 12.44 3.85
CA ALA A 7 -1.71 13.20 2.65
C ALA A 7 -0.67 13.03 1.52
N PHE A 8 0.60 12.77 1.83
CA PHE A 8 1.61 12.44 0.82
C PHE A 8 1.32 11.12 0.09
N ALA A 9 0.53 10.22 0.67
CA ALA A 9 0.08 9.00 0.01
C ALA A 9 -0.89 9.24 -1.16
N LEU A 10 -1.41 10.47 -1.30
CA LEU A 10 -2.22 10.86 -2.46
C LEU A 10 -1.39 11.03 -3.74
N ILE A 11 -0.06 11.16 -3.63
CA ILE A 11 0.85 11.13 -4.78
C ILE A 11 0.97 9.67 -5.25
N PRO A 12 0.52 9.31 -6.46
CA PRO A 12 0.56 7.93 -6.94
C PRO A 12 1.97 7.34 -6.87
N GLY A 13 2.06 6.08 -6.44
CA GLY A 13 3.33 5.40 -6.19
C GLY A 13 3.92 5.66 -4.80
N THR A 14 3.50 6.71 -4.08
CA THR A 14 3.86 6.87 -2.66
C THR A 14 3.20 5.77 -1.84
N SER A 15 3.99 5.05 -1.06
CA SER A 15 3.46 4.03 -0.16
C SER A 15 2.68 4.69 0.97
N ARG A 16 1.38 4.38 1.08
CA ARG A 16 0.55 4.88 2.17
C ARG A 16 1.07 4.49 3.54
N SER A 17 1.43 3.22 3.73
CA SER A 17 2.04 2.75 4.99
C SER A 17 3.40 3.39 5.24
N GLY A 18 4.21 3.62 4.21
CA GLY A 18 5.49 4.32 4.34
C GLY A 18 5.30 5.75 4.84
N ALA A 19 4.36 6.50 4.24
CA ALA A 19 4.08 7.88 4.61
C ALA A 19 3.61 8.01 6.08
N THR A 20 2.72 7.12 6.52
CA THR A 20 2.21 7.12 7.90
C THR A 20 3.20 6.60 8.93
N ILE A 21 3.99 5.57 8.60
CA ILE A 21 4.98 5.00 9.52
C ILE A 21 6.15 5.96 9.70
N ILE A 22 6.76 6.41 8.62
CA ILE A 22 7.89 7.34 8.68
C ILE A 22 7.44 8.67 9.28
N GLY A 23 6.26 9.18 8.87
CA GLY A 23 5.66 10.35 9.51
C GLY A 23 5.44 10.15 11.02
N GLY A 24 4.91 8.99 11.43
CA GLY A 24 4.74 8.65 12.84
C GLY A 24 6.06 8.64 13.62
N MET A 25 7.11 8.05 13.04
CA MET A 25 8.45 8.02 13.64
C MET A 25 9.06 9.43 13.75
N LEU A 26 8.88 10.27 12.73
CA LEU A 26 9.30 11.69 12.76
C LEU A 26 8.58 12.48 13.86
N PHE A 27 7.38 12.07 14.26
CA PHE A 27 6.63 12.63 15.37
C PHE A 27 6.87 11.92 16.72
N GLY A 28 7.89 11.06 16.81
CA GLY A 28 8.34 10.45 18.06
C GLY A 28 7.70 9.10 18.41
N LEU A 29 6.90 8.51 17.53
CA LEU A 29 6.39 7.16 17.75
C LEU A 29 7.52 6.13 17.57
N SER A 30 7.52 5.09 18.41
CA SER A 30 8.38 3.93 18.18
C SER A 30 8.05 3.27 16.85
N ARG A 31 9.03 2.61 16.22
CA ARG A 31 8.85 1.93 14.93
C ARG A 31 7.65 0.97 14.94
N ARG A 32 7.49 0.23 16.04
CA ARG A 32 6.38 -0.68 16.26
C ARG A 32 5.05 0.06 16.41
N ALA A 33 4.97 1.05 17.29
CA ALA A 33 3.74 1.81 17.50
C ALA A 33 3.29 2.55 16.23
N ALA A 34 4.23 3.13 15.47
CA ALA A 34 3.94 3.77 14.19
C ALA A 34 3.38 2.77 13.16
N THR A 35 3.92 1.54 13.13
CA THR A 35 3.45 0.49 12.21
C THR A 35 2.06 -0.02 12.58
N GLU A 36 1.83 -0.33 13.85
CA GLU A 36 0.52 -0.75 14.35
C GLU A 36 -0.53 0.34 14.12
N PHE A 37 -0.21 1.60 14.45
CA PHE A 37 -1.09 2.73 14.16
C PHE A 37 -1.39 2.89 12.67
N SER A 38 -0.38 2.77 11.81
CA SER A 38 -0.56 2.81 10.36
C SER A 38 -1.50 1.72 9.85
N PHE A 39 -1.43 0.50 10.41
CA PHE A 39 -2.35 -0.57 10.06
C PHE A 39 -3.78 -0.32 10.56
N PHE A 40 -3.96 0.20 11.77
CA PHE A 40 -5.30 0.59 12.23
C PHE A 40 -5.89 1.72 11.40
N LEU A 41 -5.09 2.74 11.07
CA LEU A 41 -5.51 3.85 10.21
C LEU A 41 -5.87 3.38 8.79
N ALA A 42 -5.29 2.26 8.33
CA ALA A 42 -5.60 1.64 7.04
C ALA A 42 -7.07 1.27 6.89
N VAL A 43 -7.65 0.71 7.96
CA VAL A 43 -8.96 0.06 7.90
C VAL A 43 -10.04 1.06 7.46
N PRO A 44 -10.28 2.18 8.17
CA PRO A 44 -11.30 3.12 7.74
C PRO A 44 -10.94 3.82 6.42
N THR A 45 -9.65 4.08 6.17
CA THR A 45 -9.23 4.87 5.00
C THR A 45 -9.32 4.07 3.70
N LEU A 46 -8.86 2.82 3.69
CA LEU A 46 -8.91 1.96 2.51
C LEU A 46 -10.30 1.36 2.29
N VAL A 47 -11.07 1.09 3.35
CA VAL A 47 -12.48 0.67 3.17
C VAL A 47 -13.30 1.81 2.58
N ALA A 48 -13.13 3.04 3.06
CA ALA A 48 -13.82 4.20 2.47
C ALA A 48 -13.37 4.45 1.02
N ALA A 49 -12.07 4.44 0.75
CA ALA A 49 -11.54 4.65 -0.60
C ALA A 49 -11.98 3.55 -1.58
N GLY A 50 -11.84 2.28 -1.19
CA GLY A 50 -12.25 1.13 -2.02
C GLY A 50 -13.76 1.07 -2.22
N GLY A 51 -14.55 1.36 -1.18
CA GLY A 51 -16.02 1.44 -1.29
C GLY A 51 -16.46 2.58 -2.20
N TYR A 52 -15.83 3.75 -2.10
CA TYR A 52 -16.10 4.88 -3.00
C TYR A 52 -15.72 4.57 -4.44
N ASP A 53 -14.57 3.93 -4.67
CA ASP A 53 -14.11 3.55 -6.00
C ASP A 53 -15.01 2.48 -6.64
N LEU A 54 -15.44 1.48 -5.85
CA LEU A 54 -16.43 0.48 -6.26
C LEU A 54 -17.77 1.14 -6.63
N TYR A 55 -18.22 2.09 -5.80
CA TYR A 55 -19.44 2.86 -6.10
C TYR A 55 -19.26 3.74 -7.34
N LYS A 56 -18.12 4.35 -7.59
CA LYS A 56 -17.93 5.19 -8.78
C LYS A 56 -17.92 4.33 -10.06
N ASN A 57 -17.32 3.14 -9.99
CA ASN A 57 -17.10 2.25 -11.12
C ASN A 57 -18.12 1.10 -11.21
N ARG A 58 -19.25 1.15 -10.47
CA ARG A 58 -20.25 0.06 -10.43
C ARG A 58 -20.77 -0.41 -11.78
N ALA A 59 -20.75 0.46 -12.79
CA ALA A 59 -21.23 0.12 -14.13
C ALA A 59 -20.30 -0.85 -14.86
N LEU A 60 -19.05 -0.99 -14.40
CA LEU A 60 -18.08 -1.94 -14.91
C LEU A 60 -18.20 -3.32 -14.25
N LEU A 61 -19.05 -3.48 -13.21
CA LEU A 61 -19.19 -4.73 -12.48
C LEU A 61 -20.16 -5.65 -13.22
N SER A 62 -19.71 -6.86 -13.57
CA SER A 62 -20.57 -7.95 -14.04
C SER A 62 -20.73 -9.03 -12.96
N ALA A 63 -21.83 -9.77 -13.02
CA ALA A 63 -22.01 -10.99 -12.24
C ALA A 63 -20.98 -12.07 -12.62
N ASP A 64 -20.49 -12.04 -13.86
CA ASP A 64 -19.48 -12.97 -14.37
C ASP A 64 -18.12 -12.81 -13.66
N ASP A 65 -17.83 -11.63 -13.14
CA ASP A 65 -16.56 -11.32 -12.45
C ASP A 65 -16.52 -11.81 -11.00
N LEU A 66 -17.66 -12.24 -10.45
CA LEU A 66 -17.78 -12.62 -9.03
C LEU A 66 -16.81 -13.73 -8.63
N GLY A 67 -16.58 -14.71 -9.51
CA GLY A 67 -15.59 -15.76 -9.28
C GLY A 67 -14.18 -15.20 -9.14
N MET A 68 -13.79 -14.28 -10.03
CA MET A 68 -12.48 -13.62 -10.00
C MET A 68 -12.31 -12.77 -8.74
N PHE A 69 -13.33 -11.99 -8.37
CA PHE A 69 -13.30 -11.19 -7.14
C PHE A 69 -13.23 -12.05 -5.88
N ALA A 70 -13.95 -13.17 -5.82
CA ALA A 70 -13.89 -14.07 -4.67
C ALA A 70 -12.47 -14.64 -4.48
N VAL A 71 -11.84 -15.13 -5.54
CA VAL A 71 -10.47 -15.64 -5.48
C VAL A 71 -9.49 -14.53 -5.10
N GLY A 72 -9.59 -13.36 -5.73
CA GLY A 72 -8.76 -12.20 -5.43
C GLY A 72 -8.88 -11.74 -3.97
N LEU A 73 -10.10 -11.70 -3.44
CA LEU A 73 -10.38 -11.33 -2.06
C LEU A 73 -9.75 -12.31 -1.07
N VAL A 74 -9.94 -13.62 -1.28
CA VAL A 74 -9.37 -14.67 -0.41
C VAL A 74 -7.84 -14.63 -0.45
N ALA A 75 -7.25 -14.55 -1.65
CA ALA A 75 -5.80 -14.48 -1.83
C ALA A 75 -5.21 -13.23 -1.15
N ALA A 76 -5.82 -12.05 -1.36
CA ALA A 76 -5.39 -10.80 -0.75
C ALA A 76 -5.52 -10.84 0.77
N PHE A 77 -6.62 -11.38 1.32
CA PHE A 77 -6.83 -11.51 2.75
C PHE A 77 -5.80 -12.43 3.42
N ALA A 78 -5.56 -13.60 2.83
CA ALA A 78 -4.57 -14.55 3.33
C ALA A 78 -3.14 -13.96 3.28
N SER A 79 -2.77 -13.35 2.15
CA SER A 79 -1.47 -12.69 1.98
C SER A 79 -1.29 -11.54 2.97
N ALA A 80 -2.26 -10.63 3.08
CA ALA A 80 -2.20 -9.50 4.01
C ALA A 80 -2.07 -9.95 5.47
N SER A 81 -2.83 -10.98 5.87
CA SER A 81 -2.77 -11.54 7.22
C SER A 81 -1.39 -12.10 7.56
N LEU A 82 -0.78 -12.83 6.61
CA LEU A 82 0.58 -13.35 6.77
C LEU A 82 1.62 -12.22 6.80
N CYS A 83 1.52 -11.28 5.86
CA CYS A 83 2.44 -10.15 5.73
C CYS A 83 2.43 -9.22 6.95
N VAL A 84 1.27 -8.91 7.53
CA VAL A 84 1.18 -8.06 8.73
C VAL A 84 1.88 -8.74 9.91
N ARG A 85 1.60 -10.04 10.14
CA ARG A 85 2.25 -10.81 11.22
C ARG A 85 3.75 -10.95 11.02
N TRP A 86 4.20 -11.11 9.78
CA TRP A 86 5.61 -11.17 9.45
C TRP A 86 6.29 -9.80 9.63
N LEU A 87 5.69 -8.73 9.11
CA LEU A 87 6.27 -7.39 9.17
C LEU A 87 6.44 -6.92 10.62
N LEU A 88 5.42 -7.11 11.46
CA LEU A 88 5.50 -6.74 12.88
C LEU A 88 6.63 -7.48 13.61
N ARG A 89 6.93 -8.74 13.22
CA ARG A 89 8.09 -9.48 13.73
C ARG A 89 9.41 -8.95 13.15
N TYR A 90 9.46 -8.66 11.86
CA TYR A 90 10.65 -8.14 11.18
C TYR A 90 11.11 -6.81 11.78
N ILE A 91 10.20 -5.85 11.97
CA ILE A 91 10.52 -4.51 12.48
C ILE A 91 10.92 -4.48 13.96
N ALA A 92 10.74 -5.60 14.69
CA ALA A 92 11.18 -5.72 16.06
C ALA A 92 12.72 -5.81 16.16
N SER A 93 13.38 -6.28 15.11
CA SER A 93 14.84 -6.45 15.04
C SER A 93 15.49 -5.73 13.85
N HIS A 94 14.70 -5.21 12.91
CA HIS A 94 15.20 -4.56 11.70
C HIS A 94 14.59 -3.17 11.49
N ASP A 95 15.23 -2.38 10.64
CA ASP A 95 14.73 -1.08 10.19
C ASP A 95 14.07 -1.16 8.80
N PHE A 96 13.70 0.00 8.26
CA PHE A 96 13.07 0.11 6.95
C PHE A 96 14.07 0.33 5.80
N THR A 97 15.38 0.28 6.05
CA THR A 97 16.41 0.60 5.05
C THR A 97 16.34 -0.35 3.85
N LEU A 98 16.09 -1.65 4.10
CA LEU A 98 15.88 -2.63 3.03
C LEU A 98 14.69 -2.26 2.12
N PHE A 99 13.58 -1.80 2.70
CA PHE A 99 12.40 -1.38 1.94
C PHE A 99 12.65 -0.09 1.15
N ALA A 100 13.48 0.82 1.68
CA ALA A 100 13.87 2.03 0.96
C ALA A 100 14.68 1.68 -0.30
N TRP A 101 15.69 0.81 -0.17
CA TRP A 101 16.47 0.34 -1.32
C TRP A 101 15.64 -0.42 -2.34
N TYR A 102 14.76 -1.32 -1.88
CA TYR A 102 13.81 -2.00 -2.76
C TYR A 102 12.98 -1.01 -3.59
N ARG A 103 12.47 0.05 -2.97
CA ARG A 103 11.67 1.08 -3.67
C ARG A 103 12.51 1.92 -4.66
N ILE A 104 13.76 2.23 -4.34
CA ILE A 104 14.65 2.95 -5.25
C ILE A 104 14.92 2.10 -6.50
N VAL A 105 15.31 0.84 -6.31
CA VAL A 105 15.57 -0.10 -7.42
C VAL A 105 14.30 -0.28 -8.25
N PHE A 106 13.16 -0.52 -7.61
CA PHE A 106 11.89 -0.68 -8.32
C PHE A 106 11.50 0.58 -9.09
N GLY A 107 11.69 1.78 -8.52
CA GLY A 107 11.45 3.05 -9.20
C GLY A 107 12.32 3.22 -10.45
N LEU A 108 13.61 2.87 -10.36
CA LEU A 108 14.52 2.87 -11.51
C LEU A 108 14.09 1.89 -12.60
N LEU A 109 13.61 0.70 -12.22
CA LEU A 109 13.09 -0.29 -13.17
C LEU A 109 11.84 0.24 -13.90
N VAL A 110 10.92 0.89 -13.20
CA VAL A 110 9.74 1.53 -13.81
C VAL A 110 10.18 2.63 -14.80
N LEU A 111 11.11 3.50 -14.41
CA LEU A 111 11.62 4.57 -15.29
C LEU A 111 12.31 4.00 -16.53
N LEU A 112 13.15 2.98 -16.38
CA LEU A 112 13.87 2.36 -17.49
C LEU A 112 12.90 1.66 -18.46
N THR A 113 11.95 0.89 -17.93
CA THR A 113 10.98 0.15 -18.76
C THR A 113 9.99 1.09 -19.44
N ALA A 114 9.64 2.21 -18.82
CA ALA A 114 8.86 3.28 -19.45
C ALA A 114 9.65 3.99 -20.55
N TRP A 115 10.92 4.34 -20.31
CA TRP A 115 11.78 5.03 -21.27
C TRP A 115 12.10 4.17 -22.50
N THR A 116 12.36 2.88 -22.30
CA THR A 116 12.62 1.92 -23.39
C THR A 116 11.37 1.50 -24.16
N GLY A 117 10.18 1.80 -23.65
CA GLY A 117 8.91 1.38 -24.24
C GLY A 117 8.63 -0.13 -24.11
N VAL A 118 9.42 -0.87 -23.32
CA VAL A 118 9.22 -2.31 -23.10
C VAL A 118 7.91 -2.59 -22.37
N VAL A 119 7.48 -1.68 -21.49
CA VAL A 119 6.22 -1.77 -20.76
C VAL A 119 5.41 -0.50 -20.96
N SER A 120 4.16 -0.65 -21.39
CA SER A 120 3.19 0.45 -21.46
C SER A 120 2.59 0.70 -20.07
N TRP A 121 3.16 1.65 -19.34
CA TRP A 121 2.67 2.06 -18.01
C TRP A 121 1.51 3.05 -18.05
N THR A 122 1.14 3.54 -19.24
CA THR A 122 -0.08 4.32 -19.44
C THR A 122 -1.28 3.38 -19.46
N ALA A 123 -2.29 3.69 -18.64
CA ALA A 123 -3.61 3.07 -18.78
C ALA A 123 -4.16 3.46 -20.17
N GLY A 124 -4.31 2.47 -21.05
CA GLY A 124 -5.07 2.62 -22.28
C GLY A 124 -6.56 2.76 -22.01
#